data_AF-A0A7Y8LZS0-F1
#
_entry.id   AF-A0A7Y8LZS0-F1
#
_cell.length_a   1.000
_cell.length_b   1.000
_cell.length_c   1.000
_cell.angle_alpha   90.00
_cell.angle_beta   90.00
_cell.angle_gamma   90.00
#
_symmetry.space_group_name_H-M   'P 1'
#
loop_
_entity.id
_entity.type
_entity.pdbx_description
1 polymer ?
#
loop_
_entity_poly.entity_id
_entity_poly.type
_entity_poly.pdbx_seq_one_letter_code
_entity_poly.pdbx_strand_id
1 'polypeptide(L)'
;MNLLEMILNSQNGGAVRQLAQNFGLEQNQAASAISNLVPALSSGLMRNVSQAGGLESLLSALGGGQHARYLDDLSTLGRPETVEDGNGILGHILGSKDVSRQVARAASRQSGIGEDVLKKMLPVVAGMVMGALSKQSTSLGAARQQRSAGGSDLLGTFASFLDANRDGSIADDVLGIVGKLFQK
;
A
#
# COMPACT_ATOMS: atom_id res chain seq x y z
N MET A 1 -2.12 2.48 -10.19
CA MET A 1 -1.43 3.24 -9.12
C MET A 1 -0.03 2.67 -8.96
N ASN A 2 1.01 3.47 -9.22
CA ASN A 2 2.40 3.04 -9.00
C ASN A 2 2.75 3.16 -7.50
N LEU A 3 3.59 2.28 -6.98
CA LEU A 3 4.08 2.31 -5.58
C LEU A 3 4.72 3.65 -5.22
N LEU A 4 5.53 4.21 -6.13
CA LEU A 4 6.15 5.52 -5.95
C LEU A 4 5.07 6.59 -5.70
N GLU A 5 4.03 6.57 -6.51
CA GLU A 5 2.95 7.55 -6.47
C GLU A 5 2.09 7.40 -5.21
N MET A 6 1.90 6.16 -4.72
CA MET A 6 1.25 5.91 -3.44
C MET A 6 2.04 6.51 -2.27
N ILE A 7 3.36 6.41 -2.28
CA ILE A 7 4.23 6.97 -1.23
C ILE A 7 4.25 8.51 -1.33
N LEU A 8 4.45 9.06 -2.54
CA LEU A 8 4.50 10.50 -2.76
C LEU A 8 3.17 11.19 -2.42
N ASN A 9 2.04 10.56 -2.74
CA ASN A 9 0.71 11.09 -2.45
C ASN A 9 0.15 10.63 -1.09
N SER A 10 0.91 9.85 -0.32
CA SER A 10 0.47 9.37 0.99
C SER A 10 0.13 10.55 1.90
N GLN A 11 -1.11 10.56 2.40
CA GLN A 11 -1.67 11.63 3.23
C GLN A 11 -1.49 13.03 2.62
N ASN A 12 -1.77 13.18 1.32
CA ASN A 12 -1.61 14.43 0.57
C ASN A 12 -0.16 14.96 0.67
N GLY A 13 0.83 14.10 0.42
CA GLY A 13 2.26 14.46 0.52
C GLY A 13 2.79 14.55 1.96
N GLY A 14 2.08 13.99 2.93
CA GLY A 14 2.52 13.93 4.32
C GLY A 14 3.84 13.18 4.48
N ALA A 15 4.03 12.05 3.79
CA ALA A 15 5.25 11.25 3.88
C ALA A 15 6.50 12.04 3.43
N VAL A 16 6.38 12.82 2.36
CA VAL A 16 7.45 13.70 1.85
C VAL A 16 7.78 14.78 2.88
N ARG A 17 6.77 15.44 3.45
CA ARG A 17 6.95 16.46 4.49
C ARG A 17 7.63 15.92 5.74
N GLN A 18 7.21 14.74 6.19
CA GLN A 18 7.79 14.11 7.37
C GLN A 18 9.26 13.72 7.15
N LEU A 19 9.58 13.15 5.98
CA LEU A 19 10.97 12.83 5.64
C LEU A 19 11.83 14.10 5.55
N ALA A 20 11.31 15.15 4.91
CA ALA A 20 11.99 16.43 4.83
C ALA A 20 12.38 16.95 6.23
N GLN A 21 11.43 16.90 7.18
CA GLN A 21 11.67 17.30 8.57
C GLN A 21 12.69 16.41 9.29
N ASN A 22 12.53 15.09 9.20
CA ASN A 22 13.39 14.13 9.91
C ASN A 22 14.86 14.18 9.45
N PHE A 23 15.10 14.53 8.18
CA PHE A 23 16.43 14.52 7.57
C PHE A 23 16.99 15.93 7.29
N GLY A 24 16.26 16.99 7.64
CA GLY A 24 16.70 18.37 7.41
C GLY A 24 16.81 18.72 5.92
N LEU A 25 15.91 18.19 5.10
CA LEU A 25 15.88 18.37 3.64
C LEU A 25 14.75 19.29 3.22
N GLU A 26 14.84 19.88 2.03
CA GLU A 26 13.68 20.47 1.38
C GLU A 26 12.68 19.38 0.92
N GLN A 27 11.40 19.73 0.80
CA GLN A 27 10.37 18.80 0.31
C GLN A 27 10.70 18.25 -1.09
N ASN A 28 11.24 19.08 -1.97
CA ASN A 28 11.67 18.67 -3.32
C ASN A 28 12.84 17.67 -3.26
N GLN A 29 13.77 17.86 -2.34
CA GLN A 29 14.87 16.92 -2.11
C GLN A 29 14.34 15.59 -1.55
N ALA A 30 13.45 15.62 -0.56
CA ALA A 30 12.84 14.41 -0.02
C ALA A 30 12.05 13.63 -1.09
N ALA A 31 11.27 14.32 -1.92
CA ALA A 31 10.57 13.71 -3.05
C ALA A 31 11.54 13.10 -4.08
N SER A 32 12.64 13.81 -4.39
CA SER A 32 13.70 13.32 -5.27
C SER A 32 14.40 12.09 -4.69
N ALA A 33 14.69 12.07 -3.39
CA ALA A 33 15.26 10.90 -2.71
C ALA A 33 14.36 9.68 -2.87
N ILE A 34 13.07 9.81 -2.57
CA ILE A 34 12.10 8.70 -2.72
C ILE A 34 12.07 8.23 -4.18
N SER A 35 12.00 9.17 -5.14
CA SER A 35 11.93 8.86 -6.57
C SER A 35 13.16 8.12 -7.10
N ASN A 36 14.33 8.33 -6.50
CA ASN A 36 15.57 7.65 -6.87
C ASN A 36 15.80 6.34 -6.12
N LEU A 37 15.28 6.20 -4.89
CA LEU A 37 15.48 5.00 -4.07
C LEU A 37 14.43 3.91 -4.37
N VAL A 38 13.16 4.30 -4.57
CA VAL A 38 12.04 3.35 -4.77
C VAL A 38 12.26 2.40 -5.96
N PRO A 39 12.73 2.82 -7.15
CA PRO A 39 12.93 1.89 -8.27
C PRO A 39 13.93 0.76 -7.96
N ALA A 40 15.00 1.06 -7.24
CA ALA A 40 15.98 0.06 -6.82
C ALA A 40 15.40 -0.90 -5.79
N LEU A 41 14.61 -0.40 -4.83
CA LEU A 41 13.91 -1.22 -3.84
C LEU A 41 12.89 -2.15 -4.50
N SER A 42 12.08 -1.63 -5.43
CA SER A 42 11.13 -2.42 -6.23
C SER A 42 11.84 -3.51 -7.02
N SER A 43 13.00 -3.20 -7.60
CA SER A 43 13.80 -4.18 -8.35
C SER A 43 14.37 -5.28 -7.45
N GLY A 44 14.88 -4.92 -6.27
CA GLY A 44 15.32 -5.88 -5.26
C GLY A 44 14.18 -6.77 -4.77
N LEU A 45 13.01 -6.19 -4.51
CA LEU A 45 11.81 -6.92 -4.13
C LEU A 45 11.37 -7.90 -5.22
N MET A 46 11.29 -7.47 -6.48
CA MET A 46 10.96 -8.35 -7.62
C MET A 46 11.94 -9.53 -7.72
N ARG A 47 13.23 -9.27 -7.51
CA ARG A 47 14.24 -10.33 -7.47
C ARG A 47 14.02 -11.28 -6.30
N ASN A 48 13.72 -10.75 -5.11
CA ASN A 48 13.45 -11.56 -3.92
C ASN A 48 12.21 -12.45 -4.09
N VAL A 49 11.07 -11.92 -4.57
CA VAL A 49 9.85 -12.74 -4.77
C VAL A 49 10.02 -13.81 -5.85
N SER A 50 10.97 -13.62 -6.78
CA SER A 50 11.29 -14.60 -7.82
C SER A 50 12.20 -15.74 -7.31
N GLN A 51 12.76 -15.62 -6.11
CA GLN A 51 13.57 -16.66 -5.47
C GLN A 51 12.68 -17.69 -4.76
N ALA A 52 13.20 -18.91 -4.59
CA ALA A 52 12.52 -19.96 -3.84
C ALA A 52 12.20 -19.49 -2.41
N GLY A 53 10.92 -19.54 -2.03
CA GLY A 53 10.44 -19.09 -0.71
C GLY A 53 10.37 -17.57 -0.52
N GLY A 54 10.81 -16.75 -1.47
CA GLY A 54 10.78 -15.29 -1.34
C GLY A 54 9.37 -14.71 -1.30
N LEU A 55 8.46 -15.25 -2.10
CA LEU A 55 7.04 -14.88 -2.04
C LEU A 55 6.42 -15.21 -0.67
N GLU A 56 6.70 -16.40 -0.12
CA GLU A 56 6.19 -16.83 1.18
C GLU A 56 6.71 -15.94 2.32
N SER A 57 8.00 -15.59 2.25
CA SER A 57 8.63 -14.64 3.17
C SER A 57 7.98 -13.26 3.08
N LEU A 58 7.70 -12.78 1.87
CA LEU A 58 7.02 -11.51 1.67
C LEU A 58 5.59 -11.56 2.23
N LEU A 59 4.82 -12.60 1.94
CA LEU A 59 3.46 -12.77 2.46
C LEU A 59 3.44 -12.82 3.99
N SER A 60 4.41 -13.52 4.59
CA SER A 60 4.58 -13.56 6.05
C SER A 60 4.89 -12.17 6.63
N ALA A 61 5.78 -11.41 5.97
CA ALA A 61 6.10 -10.04 6.38
C ALA A 61 4.90 -9.09 6.21
N LEU A 62 4.09 -9.26 5.16
CA LEU A 62 2.90 -8.44 4.92
C LEU A 62 1.73 -8.78 5.86
N GLY A 63 1.59 -10.05 6.25
CA GLY A 63 0.52 -10.53 7.14
C GLY A 63 0.83 -10.37 8.63
N GLY A 64 2.09 -10.49 9.03
CA GLY A 64 2.51 -10.38 10.44
C GLY A 64 3.15 -9.03 10.80
N GLY A 65 3.73 -8.33 9.83
CA GLY A 65 4.38 -7.05 10.04
C GLY A 65 3.35 -5.92 10.04
N GLN A 66 3.24 -5.21 11.17
CA GLN A 66 2.41 -4.01 11.30
C GLN A 66 2.96 -2.82 10.45
N HIS A 67 3.56 -3.08 9.28
CA HIS A 67 4.26 -2.11 8.44
C HIS A 67 3.32 -1.07 7.81
N ALA A 68 2.02 -1.37 7.69
CA ALA A 68 1.00 -0.39 7.29
C ALA A 68 1.08 0.90 8.15
N ARG A 69 1.48 0.76 9.43
CA ARG A 69 1.65 1.87 10.37
C ARG A 69 2.59 2.97 9.87
N TYR A 70 3.57 2.63 9.03
CA TYR A 70 4.52 3.61 8.49
C TYR A 70 3.87 4.58 7.49
N LEU A 71 2.70 4.25 6.95
CA LEU A 71 1.89 5.15 6.14
C LEU A 71 0.59 5.59 6.81
N ASP A 72 0.20 4.99 7.94
CA ASP A 72 -0.93 5.46 8.77
C ASP A 72 -0.50 6.55 9.74
N ASP A 73 0.61 6.32 10.46
CA ASP A 73 1.21 7.24 11.40
C ASP A 73 2.61 7.63 10.94
N LEU A 74 2.70 8.77 10.24
CA LEU A 74 3.96 9.25 9.69
C LEU A 74 4.96 9.64 10.78
N SER A 75 4.51 9.95 12.01
CA SER A 75 5.42 10.28 13.11
C SER A 75 6.39 9.14 13.43
N THR A 76 6.01 7.90 13.07
CA THR A 76 6.86 6.72 13.22
C THR A 76 8.07 6.72 12.30
N LEU A 77 8.05 7.42 11.16
CA LEU A 77 9.13 7.37 10.15
C LEU A 77 10.50 7.84 10.67
N GLY A 78 10.53 8.65 11.72
CA GLY A 78 11.77 9.14 12.34
C GLY A 78 12.28 8.26 13.48
N ARG A 79 11.53 7.21 13.85
CA ARG A 79 11.83 6.43 15.05
C ARG A 79 12.89 5.35 14.78
N PRO A 80 13.74 5.00 15.77
CA PRO A 80 14.75 3.96 15.63
C PRO A 80 14.18 2.60 15.19
N GLU A 81 12.98 2.27 15.67
CA GLU A 81 12.29 1.01 15.35
C GLU A 81 11.99 0.91 13.84
N THR A 82 11.59 2.01 13.20
CA THR A 82 11.35 2.04 11.74
C THR A 82 12.63 1.84 10.95
N VAL A 83 13.74 2.39 11.45
CA VAL A 83 15.07 2.21 10.83
C VAL A 83 15.52 0.76 10.95
N GLU A 84 15.30 0.13 12.11
CA GLU A 84 15.62 -1.28 12.35
C GLU A 84 14.81 -2.21 11.45
N ASP A 85 13.49 -2.04 11.41
CA ASP A 85 12.59 -2.76 10.50
C ASP A 85 13.02 -2.59 9.05
N GLY A 86 13.30 -1.34 8.64
CA GLY A 86 13.81 -1.00 7.32
C GLY A 86 15.10 -1.74 6.97
N ASN A 87 16.03 -1.86 7.92
CA ASN A 87 17.27 -2.61 7.71
C ASN A 87 17.02 -4.11 7.51
N GLY A 88 16.07 -4.69 8.24
CA GLY A 88 15.63 -6.07 8.04
C GLY A 88 15.08 -6.28 6.62
N ILE A 89 14.18 -5.40 6.18
CA ILE A 89 13.61 -5.40 4.83
C ILE A 89 14.72 -5.33 3.78
N LEU A 90 15.66 -4.39 3.91
CA LEU A 90 16.80 -4.24 3.00
C LEU A 90 17.66 -5.52 2.96
N GLY A 91 17.85 -6.19 4.09
CA GLY A 91 18.55 -7.47 4.17
C GLY A 91 17.89 -8.54 3.31
N HIS A 92 16.56 -8.63 3.33
CA HIS A 92 15.83 -9.60 2.50
C HIS A 92 15.81 -9.23 1.03
N ILE A 93 15.52 -7.96 0.67
CA ILE A 93 15.28 -7.57 -0.72
C ILE A 93 16.56 -7.21 -1.48
N LEU A 94 17.57 -6.66 -0.80
CA LEU A 94 18.85 -6.30 -1.42
C LEU A 94 19.97 -7.30 -1.11
N GLY A 95 19.77 -8.19 -0.13
CA GLY A 95 20.68 -9.28 0.22
C GLY A 95 21.91 -8.86 1.05
N SER A 96 22.44 -7.65 0.84
CA SER A 96 23.61 -7.18 1.60
C SER A 96 23.62 -5.68 1.82
N LYS A 97 24.28 -5.26 2.92
CA LYS A 97 24.49 -3.84 3.23
C LYS A 97 25.33 -3.14 2.16
N ASP A 98 26.20 -3.86 1.45
CA ASP A 98 26.96 -3.32 0.32
C ASP A 98 26.06 -2.88 -0.83
N VAL A 99 25.07 -3.71 -1.18
CA VAL A 99 24.08 -3.34 -2.20
C VAL A 99 23.26 -2.14 -1.73
N SER A 100 22.82 -2.11 -0.47
CA SER A 100 22.14 -0.93 0.09
C SER A 100 22.97 0.34 -0.02
N ARG A 101 24.28 0.28 0.29
CA ARG A 101 25.19 1.43 0.13
C ARG A 101 25.32 1.86 -1.32
N GLN A 102 25.38 0.92 -2.27
CA GLN A 102 25.44 1.24 -3.70
C GLN A 102 24.17 1.93 -4.19
N VAL A 103 22.99 1.52 -3.71
CA VAL A 103 21.72 2.18 -4.01
C VAL A 103 21.72 3.63 -3.51
N ALA A 104 22.16 3.85 -2.26
CA ALA A 104 22.27 5.21 -1.73
C ALA A 104 23.27 6.07 -2.50
N ARG A 105 24.41 5.50 -2.92
CA ARG A 105 25.41 6.17 -3.78
C ARG A 105 24.84 6.58 -5.13
N ALA A 106 24.09 5.69 -5.77
CA ALA A 106 23.46 5.99 -7.05
C ALA A 106 22.44 7.13 -6.90
N ALA A 107 21.56 7.04 -5.91
CA ALA A 107 20.58 8.07 -5.63
C ALA A 107 21.22 9.42 -5.26
N SER A 108 22.38 9.43 -4.61
CA SER A 108 23.12 10.66 -4.27
C SER A 108 23.51 11.44 -5.52
N ARG A 109 24.02 10.74 -6.55
CA ARG A 109 24.43 11.36 -7.82
C ARG A 109 23.27 11.99 -8.58
N GLN A 110 22.06 11.43 -8.47
CA GLN A 110 20.88 11.96 -9.16
C GLN A 110 20.10 13.01 -8.36
N SER A 111 20.03 12.86 -7.04
CA SER A 111 19.23 13.75 -6.19
C SER A 111 19.99 14.99 -5.70
N GLY A 112 21.33 14.98 -5.79
CA GLY A 112 22.17 16.03 -5.21
C GLY A 112 22.25 15.99 -3.67
N ILE A 113 21.69 14.96 -3.04
CA ILE A 113 21.69 14.76 -1.59
C ILE A 113 22.93 13.96 -1.19
N GLY A 114 23.55 14.31 -0.06
CA GLY A 114 24.72 13.61 0.44
C GLY A 114 24.48 12.10 0.67
N GLU A 115 25.46 11.27 0.30
CA GLU A 115 25.38 9.81 0.41
C GLU A 115 25.02 9.36 1.84
N ASP A 116 25.58 10.01 2.86
CA ASP A 116 25.32 9.64 4.26
C ASP A 116 23.89 9.92 4.71
N VAL A 117 23.26 10.96 4.17
CA VAL A 117 21.83 11.24 4.41
C VAL A 117 20.99 10.14 3.74
N LEU A 118 21.27 9.82 2.48
CA LEU A 118 20.54 8.78 1.75
C LEU A 118 20.72 7.38 2.33
N LYS A 119 21.90 7.07 2.89
CA LYS A 119 22.15 5.82 3.63
C LYS A 119 21.25 5.70 4.85
N LYS A 120 21.00 6.81 5.56
CA LYS A 120 20.09 6.84 6.71
C LYS A 120 18.61 6.86 6.29
N MET A 121 18.30 7.47 5.14
CA MET A 121 16.93 7.49 4.60
C MET A 121 16.51 6.14 4.02
N LEU A 122 17.43 5.40 3.40
CA LEU A 122 17.12 4.18 2.65
C LEU A 122 16.32 3.14 3.46
N PRO A 123 16.66 2.82 4.74
CA PRO A 123 15.84 1.94 5.57
C PRO A 123 14.42 2.47 5.78
N VAL A 124 14.27 3.77 6.04
CA VAL A 124 12.94 4.40 6.23
C VAL A 124 12.11 4.30 4.95
N VAL A 125 12.73 4.55 3.79
CA VAL A 125 12.06 4.41 2.48
C VAL A 125 11.68 2.96 2.20
N ALA A 126 12.51 1.98 2.58
CA ALA A 126 12.17 0.57 2.50
C ALA A 126 10.96 0.20 3.38
N GLY A 127 10.89 0.75 4.59
CA GLY A 127 9.73 0.62 5.48
C GLY A 127 8.45 1.19 4.85
N MET A 128 8.52 2.36 4.22
CA MET A 128 7.38 2.95 3.49
C MET A 128 6.95 2.11 2.29
N VAL A 129 7.89 1.54 1.54
CA VAL A 129 7.58 0.60 0.44
C VAL A 129 6.80 -0.60 0.97
N MET A 130 7.25 -1.20 2.07
CA MET A 130 6.52 -2.30 2.70
C MET A 130 5.16 -1.87 3.26
N GLY A 131 5.06 -0.67 3.84
CA GLY A 131 3.79 -0.12 4.31
C GLY A 131 2.77 0.10 3.18
N ALA A 132 3.22 0.61 2.03
CA ALA A 132 2.39 0.77 0.84
C ALA A 132 1.91 -0.60 0.30
N LEU A 133 2.80 -1.59 0.23
CA LEU A 133 2.45 -2.95 -0.20
C LEU A 133 1.48 -3.62 0.77
N SER A 134 1.67 -3.43 2.07
CA SER A 134 0.75 -3.93 3.11
C SER A 134 -0.64 -3.30 2.99
N LYS A 135 -0.72 -1.98 2.81
CA LYS A 135 -2.00 -1.31 2.52
C LYS A 135 -2.66 -1.82 1.25
N GLN A 136 -1.89 -2.06 0.20
CA GLN A 136 -2.41 -2.59 -1.05
C GLN A 136 -2.91 -4.04 -0.88
N SER A 137 -2.20 -4.89 -0.14
CA SER A 137 -2.64 -6.27 0.11
C SER A 137 -3.90 -6.32 0.98
N THR A 138 -3.99 -5.48 2.02
CA THR A 138 -5.19 -5.36 2.85
C THR A 138 -6.40 -4.85 2.06
N SER A 139 -6.23 -3.85 1.20
CA SER A 139 -7.34 -3.35 0.38
C SER A 139 -7.85 -4.39 -0.64
N LEU A 140 -6.94 -5.17 -1.23
CA LEU A 140 -7.31 -6.33 -2.07
C LEU A 140 -8.03 -7.43 -1.27
N GLY A 141 -7.59 -7.69 -0.04
CA GLY A 141 -8.21 -8.65 0.89
C GLY A 141 -9.63 -8.22 1.30
N ALA A 142 -9.80 -6.95 1.67
CA ALA A 142 -11.10 -6.37 2.02
C ALA A 142 -12.08 -6.43 0.84
N ALA A 143 -11.62 -6.11 -0.38
CA ALA A 143 -12.42 -6.23 -1.60
C ALA A 143 -12.82 -7.68 -1.93
N ARG A 144 -12.01 -8.67 -1.53
CA ARG A 144 -12.34 -10.10 -1.65
C ARG A 144 -13.32 -10.56 -0.56
N GLN A 145 -13.17 -10.07 0.66
CA GLN A 145 -14.06 -10.40 1.77
C GLN A 145 -15.47 -9.82 1.59
N GLN A 146 -15.61 -8.64 0.97
CA GLN A 146 -16.90 -8.12 0.51
C GLN A 146 -17.56 -8.97 -0.60
N ARG A 147 -16.79 -9.83 -1.29
CA ARG A 147 -17.33 -10.79 -2.27
C ARG A 147 -17.59 -12.19 -1.70
N SER A 148 -17.05 -12.51 -0.53
CA SER A 148 -17.24 -13.80 0.15
C SER A 148 -18.16 -13.73 1.37
N ALA A 149 -18.44 -12.55 1.90
CA ALA A 149 -19.50 -12.28 2.88
C ALA A 149 -20.86 -11.96 2.21
N GLY A 150 -20.98 -12.25 0.91
CA GLY A 150 -22.22 -12.13 0.13
C GLY A 150 -23.08 -13.39 0.14
N GLY A 151 -22.98 -14.23 1.19
CA GLY A 151 -24.07 -15.14 1.52
C GLY A 151 -25.19 -14.31 2.15
N SER A 152 -26.23 -14.03 1.37
CA SER A 152 -27.49 -13.34 1.73
C SER A 152 -27.56 -11.80 1.68
N ASP A 153 -26.79 -11.10 0.85
CA ASP A 153 -27.03 -9.64 0.66
C ASP A 153 -26.81 -9.09 -0.77
N LEU A 154 -26.72 -9.99 -1.77
CA LEU A 154 -26.84 -9.59 -3.18
C LEU A 154 -28.30 -9.46 -3.63
N LEU A 155 -29.23 -10.09 -2.91
CA LEU A 155 -30.66 -9.89 -3.14
C LEU A 155 -31.14 -8.55 -2.56
N GLY A 156 -30.55 -8.07 -1.47
CA GLY A 156 -30.87 -6.79 -0.82
C GLY A 156 -30.31 -5.57 -1.55
N THR A 157 -29.11 -5.68 -2.13
CA THR A 157 -28.52 -4.63 -2.98
C THR A 157 -29.15 -4.57 -4.37
N PHE A 158 -29.54 -5.70 -4.97
CA PHE A 158 -30.39 -5.69 -6.18
C PHE A 158 -31.81 -5.20 -5.88
N ALA A 159 -32.40 -5.55 -4.73
CA ALA A 159 -33.68 -5.00 -4.29
C ALA A 159 -33.59 -3.48 -4.09
N SER A 160 -32.51 -2.96 -3.51
CA SER A 160 -32.29 -1.52 -3.34
C SER A 160 -32.01 -0.78 -4.67
N PHE A 161 -31.56 -1.50 -5.70
CA PHE A 161 -31.37 -0.94 -7.05
C PHE A 161 -32.65 -1.00 -7.89
N LEU A 162 -33.51 -2.01 -7.66
CA LEU A 162 -34.87 -2.06 -8.19
C LEU A 162 -35.82 -1.10 -7.46
N ASP A 163 -35.53 -0.79 -6.20
CA ASP A 163 -36.24 0.20 -5.35
C ASP A 163 -35.68 1.64 -5.52
N ALA A 164 -35.00 1.92 -6.64
CA ALA A 164 -34.47 3.25 -6.94
C ALA A 164 -35.56 4.34 -7.08
N ASN A 165 -36.84 3.97 -7.09
CA ASN A 165 -37.98 4.87 -7.21
C ASN A 165 -38.68 5.14 -5.86
N ARG A 166 -38.34 4.41 -4.78
CA ARG A 166 -38.99 4.51 -3.45
C ARG A 166 -40.53 4.52 -3.52
N ASP A 167 -41.16 3.60 -4.26
CA ASP A 167 -42.63 3.54 -4.29
C ASP A 167 -43.23 2.62 -3.21
N GLY A 168 -42.44 1.72 -2.63
CA GLY A 168 -42.84 0.95 -1.45
C GLY A 168 -43.94 -0.09 -1.68
N SER A 169 -44.09 -0.66 -2.89
CA SER A 169 -45.23 -1.56 -3.19
C SER A 169 -44.87 -2.85 -3.94
N ILE A 170 -44.17 -3.79 -3.28
CA ILE A 170 -44.03 -5.18 -3.79
C ILE A 170 -45.33 -6.00 -3.77
N ALA A 171 -46.37 -5.55 -3.04
CA ALA A 171 -47.65 -6.24 -2.99
C ALA A 171 -48.49 -6.04 -4.26
N ASP A 172 -48.32 -4.91 -4.97
CA ASP A 172 -49.15 -4.56 -6.13
C ASP A 172 -48.78 -5.37 -7.37
N ASP A 173 -47.48 -5.62 -7.58
CA ASP A 173 -46.97 -6.40 -8.72
C ASP A 173 -47.28 -7.91 -8.63
N VAL A 174 -47.36 -8.46 -7.41
CA VAL A 174 -47.69 -9.89 -7.20
C VAL A 174 -49.19 -10.15 -7.37
N LEU A 175 -50.04 -9.19 -7.00
CA LEU A 175 -51.50 -9.28 -7.20
C LEU A 175 -51.90 -9.17 -8.69
N GLY A 176 -51.16 -8.40 -9.50
CA GLY A 176 -51.42 -8.26 -10.93
C GLY A 176 -51.08 -9.50 -11.78
N ILE A 177 -50.07 -10.27 -11.39
CA ILE A 177 -49.64 -11.49 -12.12
C ILE A 177 -50.56 -12.67 -11.81
N VAL A 178 -51.07 -12.78 -10.58
CA VAL A 178 -52.03 -13.84 -10.18
C VAL A 178 -53.41 -13.60 -10.80
N GLY A 179 -53.85 -12.35 -10.93
CA GLY A 179 -55.13 -12.00 -11.56
C GLY A 179 -55.19 -12.31 -13.07
N LYS A 180 -54.06 -12.21 -13.79
CA LYS A 180 -53.99 -12.50 -15.24
C LYS A 180 -53.91 -13.98 -15.59
N LEU A 181 -53.69 -14.87 -14.61
CA LEU A 181 -53.69 -16.33 -14.82
C LEU A 181 -55.07 -16.97 -14.57
N PHE A 182 -56.02 -16.25 -13.96
CA PHE A 182 -57.35 -16.77 -13.63
C PHE A 182 -58.53 -16.05 -14.32
N GLN A 183 -58.26 -15.03 -15.16
CA GLN A 183 -59.24 -14.52 -16.12
C GLN A 183 -59.00 -15.12 -17.52
N LYS A 184 -59.55 -16.31 -17.72
CA LYS A 184 -60.06 -16.75 -19.02
C LYS A 184 -61.35 -17.53 -18.82
#